data_AF-A0A2S5BE79-F1
#
_entry.id   AF-A0A2S5BE79-F1
#
_cell.length_a   1.000
_cell.length_b   1.000
_cell.length_c   1.000
_cell.angle_alpha   90.00
_cell.angle_beta   90.00
_cell.angle_gamma   90.00
#
_symmetry.space_group_name_H-M   'P 1'
#
loop_
_entity.id
_entity.type
_entity.pdbx_description
1 polymer ?
#
loop_
_entity_poly.entity_id
_entity_poly.type
_entity_poly.pdbx_seq_one_letter_code
_entity_poly.pdbx_strand_id
1 'polypeptide(L)'
;MAPPILLFVLPIVSILLAIARPRMTVFGVGRPPHEALHIDRCHAVPGLEACEDAWAHHDKGLAYLACSSLETRALWAPAVERLDATALPLESTDQLRLLDLSTREHKQVELVGLPAESHGVWLHGMDAITHPTDPSKLVLFLVSHRPPADRAASAQTGADSVVEIFETQVGSDVAMWVATASHELIRTPNNPVATGPRSFYVTNDHNRKSHWTRKLELAYAESSDIVHCKVSSTGSTDCQVAADGIVYPNGIAKGPNDLLYMASTMHGDVHVWEIQPDKTLLPHGVIGLERPVDNLHVSPITGAVYAATFPKFLSFAMAAPTVADPQRPASPNHRSPVEIWRIGNETDPEQTFLGRQYTKEVALADPTGQTVTVVTAAVPWKNQLLLTGYFSPHAVVCEFDSEL
;
A
#
# COMPACT_ATOMS: atom_id res chain seq x y z
N MET A 1 8.60 43.28 -36.61
CA MET A 1 9.58 42.20 -36.35
C MET A 1 9.28 41.63 -34.97
N ALA A 2 8.61 40.48 -34.88
CA ALA A 2 8.54 39.76 -33.62
C ALA A 2 9.96 39.26 -33.29
N PRO A 3 10.45 39.40 -32.06
CA PRO A 3 11.85 39.16 -31.78
C PRO A 3 12.16 37.66 -31.91
N PRO A 4 13.39 37.29 -32.34
CA PRO A 4 13.83 35.89 -32.49
C PRO A 4 13.76 35.08 -31.18
N ILE A 5 13.53 35.74 -30.04
CA ILE A 5 13.33 35.13 -28.72
C ILE A 5 12.06 34.25 -28.68
N LEU A 6 10.98 34.63 -29.38
CA LEU A 6 9.71 33.88 -29.33
C LEU A 6 9.82 32.50 -30.02
N LEU A 7 10.70 32.38 -31.03
CA LEU A 7 10.95 31.15 -31.78
C LEU A 7 11.68 30.07 -30.95
N PHE A 8 12.45 30.47 -29.93
CA PHE A 8 13.15 29.53 -29.05
C PHE A 8 12.39 29.25 -27.74
N VAL A 9 11.60 30.20 -27.24
CA VAL A 9 10.82 30.02 -26.00
C VAL A 9 9.65 29.05 -26.20
N LEU A 10 8.93 29.14 -27.32
CA LEU A 10 7.75 28.31 -27.56
C LEU A 10 8.06 26.79 -27.63
N PRO A 11 9.12 26.33 -28.32
CA PRO A 11 9.51 24.91 -28.29
C PRO A 11 9.91 24.43 -26.90
N ILE A 12 10.67 25.22 -26.14
CA ILE A 12 11.08 24.86 -24.78
C ILE A 12 9.86 24.72 -23.88
N VAL A 13 8.95 25.70 -23.89
CA VAL A 13 7.69 25.64 -23.13
C VAL A 13 6.84 24.45 -23.56
N SER A 14 6.76 24.15 -24.86
CA SER A 14 6.00 23.01 -25.38
C SER A 14 6.58 21.68 -24.91
N ILE A 15 7.92 21.52 -24.92
CA ILE A 15 8.60 20.33 -24.41
C ILE A 15 8.37 20.17 -22.90
N LEU A 16 8.53 21.25 -22.13
CA LEU A 16 8.28 21.24 -20.69
C LEU A 16 6.83 20.88 -20.37
N LEU A 17 5.87 21.41 -21.12
CA LEU A 17 4.45 21.05 -20.98
C LEU A 17 4.19 19.59 -21.37
N ALA A 18 4.82 19.08 -22.44
CA ALA A 18 4.66 17.69 -22.85
C ALA A 18 5.19 16.71 -21.79
N ILE A 19 6.25 17.07 -21.07
CA ILE A 19 6.80 16.27 -19.96
C ILE A 19 5.96 16.42 -18.69
N ALA A 20 5.53 17.64 -18.36
CA ALA A 20 4.82 17.92 -17.11
C ALA A 20 3.35 17.49 -17.15
N ARG A 21 2.67 17.57 -18.31
CA ARG A 21 1.23 17.34 -18.42
C ARG A 21 0.79 15.94 -17.99
N PRO A 22 1.44 14.83 -18.40
CA PRO A 22 1.09 13.50 -17.91
C PRO A 22 1.16 13.40 -16.38
N ARG A 23 2.21 13.95 -15.76
CA ARG A 23 2.38 13.96 -14.29
C ARG A 23 1.32 14.83 -13.61
N MET A 24 1.03 16.01 -14.15
CA MET A 24 -0.05 16.86 -13.65
C MET A 24 -1.41 16.17 -13.73
N THR A 25 -1.68 15.42 -14.80
CA THR A 25 -2.89 14.61 -14.94
C THR A 25 -2.95 13.57 -13.84
N VAL A 26 -1.88 12.78 -13.63
CA VAL A 26 -1.80 11.75 -12.58
C VAL A 26 -2.06 12.37 -11.21
N PHE A 27 -1.36 13.45 -10.84
CA PHE A 27 -1.52 14.10 -9.54
C PHE A 27 -2.85 14.84 -9.34
N GLY A 28 -3.71 14.89 -10.35
CA GLY A 28 -5.05 15.46 -10.25
C GLY A 28 -5.09 16.98 -10.35
N VAL A 29 -4.09 17.61 -10.98
CA VAL A 29 -4.07 19.08 -11.18
C VAL A 29 -5.22 19.45 -12.13
N GLY A 30 -6.20 20.20 -11.61
CA GLY A 30 -7.40 20.59 -12.35
C GLY A 30 -8.45 19.48 -12.50
N ARG A 31 -8.26 18.31 -11.85
CA ARG A 31 -9.26 17.23 -11.88
C ARG A 31 -10.51 17.62 -11.08
N PRO A 32 -11.71 17.57 -11.67
CA PRO A 32 -12.95 17.65 -10.91
C PRO A 32 -13.09 16.38 -10.05
N PRO A 33 -13.45 16.48 -8.77
CA PRO A 33 -13.68 15.29 -7.96
C PRO A 33 -14.91 14.52 -8.48
N HIS A 34 -14.93 13.20 -8.29
CA HIS A 34 -16.15 12.41 -8.53
C HIS A 34 -17.27 12.86 -7.60
N GLU A 35 -18.52 12.67 -8.03
CA GLU A 35 -19.66 12.83 -7.14
C GLU A 35 -19.58 11.84 -5.98
N ALA A 36 -20.16 12.22 -4.84
CA ALA A 36 -20.21 11.34 -3.67
C ALA A 36 -20.90 10.02 -4.03
N LEU A 37 -20.26 8.89 -3.73
CA LEU A 37 -20.72 7.56 -4.11
C LEU A 37 -20.45 6.55 -3.00
N HIS A 38 -21.49 5.86 -2.54
CA HIS A 38 -21.44 4.80 -1.53
C HIS A 38 -20.78 5.20 -0.19
N ILE A 39 -20.98 6.46 0.23
CA ILE A 39 -20.47 7.00 1.50
C ILE A 39 -21.55 7.24 2.56
N ASP A 40 -22.81 6.91 2.25
CA ASP A 40 -23.97 7.11 3.11
C ASP A 40 -24.07 6.09 4.26
N ARG A 41 -23.46 4.91 4.11
CA ARG A 41 -23.39 3.85 5.13
C ARG A 41 -21.96 3.49 5.49
N CYS A 42 -21.18 4.51 5.85
CA CYS A 42 -19.82 4.35 6.33
C CYS A 42 -19.73 4.57 7.85
N HIS A 43 -19.02 3.70 8.53
CA HIS A 43 -18.89 3.69 9.97
C HIS A 43 -17.42 3.68 10.37
N ALA A 44 -16.97 4.74 11.03
CA ALA A 44 -15.65 4.80 11.65
C ALA A 44 -15.49 3.71 12.71
N VAL A 45 -14.31 3.13 12.79
CA VAL A 45 -13.90 2.18 13.84
C VAL A 45 -12.80 2.84 14.67
N PRO A 46 -13.15 3.51 15.79
CA PRO A 46 -12.19 4.24 16.61
C PRO A 46 -11.07 3.35 17.15
N GLY A 47 -9.87 3.91 17.33
CA GLY A 47 -8.72 3.17 17.87
C GLY A 47 -7.97 2.32 16.84
N LEU A 48 -8.31 2.43 15.56
CA LEU A 48 -7.59 1.85 14.43
C LEU A 48 -6.97 2.97 13.57
N GLU A 49 -6.06 3.75 14.13
CA GLU A 49 -5.38 4.83 13.41
C GLU A 49 -4.12 4.33 12.68
N ALA A 50 -3.72 5.06 11.64
CA ALA A 50 -2.48 4.83 10.88
C ALA A 50 -2.25 3.38 10.42
N CYS A 51 -3.36 2.65 10.21
CA CYS A 51 -3.36 1.31 9.66
C CYS A 51 -3.12 1.41 8.15
N GLU A 52 -1.89 1.19 7.74
CA GLU A 52 -1.46 1.40 6.35
C GLU A 52 -2.12 0.38 5.41
N ASP A 53 -2.10 -0.87 5.84
CA ASP A 53 -2.60 -2.00 5.08
C ASP A 53 -3.38 -2.98 5.97
N ALA A 54 -4.13 -3.86 5.31
CA ALA A 54 -4.97 -4.85 5.97
C ALA A 54 -5.21 -6.09 5.10
N TRP A 55 -5.47 -7.21 5.76
CA TRP A 55 -5.84 -8.46 5.10
C TRP A 55 -7.10 -9.06 5.73
N ALA A 56 -8.07 -9.49 4.92
CA ALA A 56 -9.32 -10.08 5.39
C ALA A 56 -9.40 -11.60 5.17
N HIS A 57 -9.67 -12.34 6.24
CA HIS A 57 -10.13 -13.71 6.17
C HIS A 57 -11.61 -13.74 5.77
N HIS A 58 -11.88 -13.93 4.48
CA HIS A 58 -13.24 -13.82 3.94
C HIS A 58 -14.27 -14.75 4.59
N ASP A 59 -13.93 -16.02 4.83
CA ASP A 59 -14.88 -16.97 5.42
C ASP A 59 -15.29 -16.62 6.86
N LYS A 60 -14.41 -15.94 7.61
CA LYS A 60 -14.61 -15.65 9.03
C LYS A 60 -15.06 -14.22 9.29
N GLY A 61 -14.91 -13.31 8.32
CA GLY A 61 -15.17 -11.89 8.55
C GLY A 61 -14.21 -11.27 9.55
N LEU A 62 -12.96 -11.72 9.53
CA LEU A 62 -11.90 -11.21 10.38
C LEU A 62 -10.88 -10.47 9.51
N ALA A 63 -10.44 -9.29 9.92
CA ALA A 63 -9.39 -8.55 9.26
C ALA A 63 -8.20 -8.33 10.21
N TYR A 64 -6.99 -8.50 9.68
CA TYR A 64 -5.75 -8.14 10.36
C TYR A 64 -5.25 -6.83 9.76
N LEU A 65 -4.90 -5.86 10.61
CA LEU A 65 -4.52 -4.51 10.18
C LEU A 65 -3.15 -4.13 10.76
N ALA A 66 -2.30 -3.56 9.91
CA ALA A 66 -0.95 -3.13 10.25
C ALA A 66 -0.95 -1.66 10.71
N CYS A 67 -1.14 -1.43 12.01
CA CYS A 67 -1.41 -0.11 12.58
C CYS A 67 -0.22 0.52 13.31
N SER A 68 -0.20 1.85 13.33
CA SER A 68 0.79 2.69 14.02
C SER A 68 0.05 3.80 14.77
N SER A 69 0.75 4.88 15.14
CA SER A 69 0.15 6.13 15.61
C SER A 69 0.47 7.28 14.66
N LEU A 70 -0.37 8.30 14.63
CA LEU A 70 -0.10 9.50 13.81
C LEU A 70 1.16 10.25 14.29
N GLU A 71 1.45 10.18 15.58
CA GLU A 71 2.67 10.71 16.21
C GLU A 71 3.92 9.98 15.70
N THR A 72 3.91 8.64 15.69
CA THR A 72 5.02 7.85 15.14
C THR A 72 5.18 8.11 13.65
N ARG A 73 4.09 8.14 12.87
CA ARG A 73 4.13 8.46 11.43
C ARG A 73 4.62 9.88 11.11
N ALA A 74 4.50 10.83 12.04
CA ALA A 74 5.06 12.17 11.89
C ALA A 74 6.61 12.17 11.96
N LEU A 75 7.20 11.19 12.63
CA LEU A 75 8.65 11.04 12.83
C LEU A 75 9.26 9.99 11.90
N TRP A 76 8.54 8.90 11.68
CA TRP A 76 9.01 7.68 11.05
C TRP A 76 8.00 7.14 10.05
N ALA A 77 8.27 7.44 8.78
CA ALA A 77 7.54 6.97 7.62
C ALA A 77 8.53 6.90 6.45
N PRO A 78 9.37 5.85 6.37
CA PRO A 78 10.49 5.80 5.44
C PRO A 78 10.12 5.93 3.96
N ALA A 79 8.92 5.51 3.55
CA ALA A 79 8.41 5.67 2.19
C ALA A 79 8.26 7.12 1.74
N VAL A 80 8.12 8.06 2.68
CA VAL A 80 8.05 9.51 2.42
C VAL A 80 9.22 10.29 3.04
N GLU A 81 10.37 9.63 3.20
CA GLU A 81 11.62 10.20 3.76
C GLU A 81 11.51 10.81 5.18
N ARG A 82 10.54 10.35 5.98
CA ARG A 82 10.52 10.68 7.42
C ARG A 82 11.36 9.66 8.18
N LEU A 83 12.56 10.08 8.55
CA LEU A 83 13.62 9.23 9.07
C LEU A 83 14.19 9.75 10.40
N ASP A 84 13.38 10.32 11.29
CA ASP A 84 13.85 10.77 12.61
C ASP A 84 13.79 9.63 13.64
N ALA A 85 14.79 8.74 13.59
CA ALA A 85 14.87 7.63 14.53
C ALA A 85 15.24 8.09 15.96
N THR A 86 15.85 9.27 16.11
CA THR A 86 16.29 9.78 17.42
C THR A 86 15.14 10.25 18.29
N ALA A 87 14.06 10.71 17.66
CA ALA A 87 12.84 11.12 18.34
C ALA A 87 11.88 9.95 18.66
N LEU A 88 12.12 8.75 18.11
CA LEU A 88 11.28 7.59 18.34
C LEU A 88 11.50 6.99 19.74
N PRO A 89 10.47 6.36 20.33
CA PRO A 89 10.68 5.50 21.50
C PRO A 89 11.66 4.36 21.17
N LEU A 90 12.27 3.78 22.21
CA LEU A 90 13.17 2.64 22.01
C LEU A 90 12.39 1.44 21.46
N GLU A 91 11.32 1.08 22.16
CA GLU A 91 10.36 0.05 21.73
C GLU A 91 9.28 0.65 20.84
N SER A 92 8.92 -0.06 19.78
CA SER A 92 7.85 0.33 18.88
C SER A 92 6.49 0.37 19.59
N THR A 93 5.64 1.29 19.13
CA THR A 93 4.26 1.42 19.55
C THR A 93 3.27 0.84 18.53
N ASP A 94 3.76 0.35 17.39
CA ASP A 94 2.92 -0.19 16.33
C ASP A 94 2.29 -1.51 16.75
N GLN A 95 1.09 -1.77 16.21
CA GLN A 95 0.27 -2.90 16.63
C GLN A 95 -0.35 -3.59 15.42
N LEU A 96 -0.24 -4.92 15.39
CA LEU A 96 -1.13 -5.74 14.59
C LEU A 96 -2.49 -5.79 15.29
N ARG A 97 -3.55 -5.38 14.59
CA ARG A 97 -4.93 -5.37 15.12
C ARG A 97 -5.75 -6.45 14.43
N LEU A 98 -6.57 -7.16 15.19
CA LEU A 98 -7.58 -8.09 14.70
C LEU A 98 -8.96 -7.44 14.85
N LEU A 99 -9.66 -7.25 13.74
CA LEU A 99 -10.99 -6.65 13.64
C LEU A 99 -12.00 -7.72 13.21
N ASP A 100 -13.12 -7.81 13.91
CA ASP A 100 -14.31 -8.53 13.44
C ASP A 100 -15.16 -7.56 12.60
N LEU A 101 -15.31 -7.85 11.31
CA LEU A 101 -16.02 -6.97 10.36
C LEU A 101 -17.53 -6.96 10.61
N SER A 102 -18.08 -8.00 11.24
CA SER A 102 -19.51 -8.08 11.54
C SER A 102 -19.90 -7.22 12.75
N THR A 103 -19.07 -7.20 13.79
CA THR A 103 -19.35 -6.45 15.03
C THR A 103 -18.65 -5.08 15.04
N ARG A 104 -17.57 -4.93 14.28
CA ARG A 104 -16.59 -3.83 14.32
C ARG A 104 -15.80 -3.76 15.63
N GLU A 105 -15.82 -4.82 16.42
CA GLU A 105 -14.95 -4.95 17.60
C GLU A 105 -13.54 -5.36 17.16
N HIS A 106 -12.53 -4.81 17.85
CA HIS A 106 -11.14 -5.08 17.52
C HIS A 106 -10.28 -5.24 18.76
N LYS A 107 -9.24 -6.06 18.65
CA LYS A 107 -8.26 -6.30 19.71
C LYS A 107 -6.83 -6.28 19.14
N GLN A 108 -5.86 -6.10 20.02
CA GLN A 108 -4.45 -6.25 19.65
C GLN A 108 -4.12 -7.74 19.50
N VAL A 109 -3.28 -8.06 18.53
CA VAL A 109 -2.61 -9.37 18.43
C VAL A 109 -1.25 -9.27 19.14
N GLU A 110 -1.06 -10.05 20.18
CA GLU A 110 0.20 -10.23 20.87
C GLU A 110 1.19 -10.96 19.96
N LEU A 111 2.34 -10.34 19.70
CA LEU A 111 3.41 -10.88 18.89
C LEU A 111 4.45 -11.53 19.80
N VAL A 112 4.54 -12.86 19.77
CA VAL A 112 5.36 -13.64 20.70
C VAL A 112 6.60 -14.20 19.99
N GLY A 113 7.76 -14.06 20.63
CA GLY A 113 9.01 -14.65 20.15
C GLY A 113 9.75 -13.84 19.10
N LEU A 114 9.32 -12.60 18.82
CA LEU A 114 10.10 -11.66 18.01
C LEU A 114 11.46 -11.38 18.68
N PRO A 115 12.58 -11.35 17.92
CA PRO A 115 13.89 -11.07 18.49
C PRO A 115 13.94 -9.68 19.16
N ALA A 116 14.53 -9.61 20.35
CA ALA A 116 14.52 -8.42 21.20
C ALA A 116 15.20 -7.20 20.53
N GLU A 117 16.21 -7.45 19.69
CA GLU A 117 16.91 -6.45 18.90
C GLU A 117 16.02 -5.76 17.86
N SER A 118 14.84 -6.32 17.55
CA SER A 118 13.87 -5.69 16.65
C SER A 118 13.16 -4.50 17.32
N HIS A 119 13.16 -4.46 18.65
CA HIS A 119 12.44 -3.46 19.45
C HIS A 119 10.96 -3.33 19.05
N GLY A 120 10.29 -4.47 18.84
CA GLY A 120 8.93 -4.54 18.30
C GLY A 120 8.88 -4.52 16.76
N VAL A 121 7.67 -4.39 16.24
CA VAL A 121 7.41 -4.28 14.78
C VAL A 121 7.20 -2.82 14.39
N TRP A 122 7.59 -2.41 13.19
CA TRP A 122 7.50 -1.02 12.71
C TRP A 122 6.71 -1.01 11.39
N LEU A 123 5.39 -1.12 11.51
CA LEU A 123 4.50 -1.70 10.50
C LEU A 123 4.29 -0.77 9.28
N HIS A 124 4.20 -1.39 8.11
CA HIS A 124 3.79 -0.78 6.84
C HIS A 124 2.81 -1.75 6.15
N GLY A 125 3.15 -2.28 4.97
CA GLY A 125 2.30 -3.21 4.24
C GLY A 125 2.30 -4.61 4.85
N MET A 126 1.25 -5.37 4.57
CA MET A 126 1.13 -6.73 5.06
C MET A 126 0.41 -7.64 4.07
N ASP A 127 0.60 -8.94 4.26
CA ASP A 127 -0.24 -9.95 3.62
C ASP A 127 -0.37 -11.16 4.53
N ALA A 128 -1.35 -12.02 4.25
CA ALA A 128 -1.48 -13.29 4.92
C ALA A 128 -2.00 -14.38 3.98
N ILE A 129 -1.65 -15.61 4.33
CA ILE A 129 -2.21 -16.80 3.66
C ILE A 129 -2.67 -17.81 4.69
N THR A 130 -3.71 -18.55 4.34
CA THR A 130 -4.08 -19.76 5.07
C THR A 130 -2.97 -20.80 4.94
N HIS A 131 -2.59 -21.42 6.06
CA HIS A 131 -1.53 -22.42 6.06
C HIS A 131 -1.95 -23.63 5.19
N PRO A 132 -1.13 -24.07 4.23
CA PRO A 132 -1.55 -25.04 3.20
C PRO A 132 -1.88 -26.42 3.74
N THR A 133 -1.35 -26.79 4.91
CA THR A 133 -1.63 -28.08 5.57
C THR A 133 -2.53 -27.96 6.80
N ASP A 134 -2.90 -26.75 7.21
CA ASP A 134 -3.72 -26.51 8.40
C ASP A 134 -4.59 -25.26 8.21
N PRO A 135 -5.83 -25.41 7.73
CA PRO A 135 -6.70 -24.27 7.45
C PRO A 135 -7.16 -23.51 8.71
N SER A 136 -6.86 -24.02 9.91
CA SER A 136 -7.09 -23.29 11.16
C SER A 136 -5.99 -22.27 11.47
N LYS A 137 -4.91 -22.27 10.69
CA LYS A 137 -3.76 -21.37 10.86
C LYS A 137 -3.58 -20.42 9.69
N LEU A 138 -3.01 -19.26 10.01
CA LEU A 138 -2.56 -18.26 9.06
C LEU A 138 -1.05 -18.07 9.20
N VAL A 139 -0.42 -17.71 8.09
CA VAL A 139 0.93 -17.16 8.06
C VAL A 139 0.81 -15.69 7.68
N LEU A 140 1.32 -14.81 8.54
CA LEU A 140 1.30 -13.36 8.38
C LEU A 140 2.68 -12.89 7.92
N PHE A 141 2.72 -11.98 6.95
CA PHE A 141 3.92 -11.33 6.44
C PHE A 141 3.78 -9.84 6.70
N LEU A 142 4.61 -9.30 7.59
CA LEU A 142 4.52 -7.91 8.04
C LEU A 142 5.77 -7.17 7.63
N VAL A 143 5.64 -6.14 6.78
CA VAL A 143 6.75 -5.22 6.53
C VAL A 143 7.03 -4.44 7.81
N SER A 144 8.29 -4.46 8.24
CA SER A 144 8.76 -3.79 9.44
C SER A 144 9.96 -2.90 9.11
N HIS A 145 9.77 -1.58 9.17
CA HIS A 145 10.80 -0.58 8.96
C HIS A 145 11.55 -0.27 10.25
N ARG A 146 12.39 -1.18 10.72
CA ARG A 146 13.14 -0.99 11.97
C ARG A 146 14.05 0.25 11.86
N PRO A 147 14.13 1.10 12.89
CA PRO A 147 15.18 2.10 12.98
C PRO A 147 16.56 1.45 12.85
N PRO A 148 17.52 2.06 12.13
CA PRO A 148 18.87 1.52 12.06
C PRO A 148 19.52 1.53 13.44
N ALA A 149 20.49 0.62 13.65
CA ALA A 149 21.20 0.51 14.93
C ALA A 149 21.84 1.84 15.37
N ASP A 150 22.45 2.57 14.42
CA ASP A 150 22.83 3.97 14.64
C ASP A 150 21.66 4.89 14.26
N ARG A 151 20.79 5.15 15.24
CA ARG A 151 19.63 6.03 15.08
C ARG A 151 20.02 7.47 14.68
N ALA A 152 21.20 7.95 15.04
CA ALA A 152 21.63 9.30 14.66
C ALA A 152 21.98 9.40 13.17
N ALA A 153 22.31 8.28 12.54
CA ALA A 153 22.62 8.18 11.12
C ALA A 153 21.40 7.82 10.24
N SER A 154 20.18 7.81 10.79
CA SER A 154 18.98 7.35 10.09
C SER A 154 18.67 8.15 8.83
N ALA A 155 18.93 9.46 8.83
CA ALA A 155 18.75 10.30 7.64
C ALA A 155 19.69 9.93 6.49
N GLN A 156 20.85 9.31 6.76
CA GLN A 156 21.82 8.91 5.75
C GLN A 156 21.67 7.44 5.35
N THR A 157 21.36 6.57 6.33
CA THR A 157 21.32 5.11 6.15
C THR A 157 19.93 4.59 5.79
N GLY A 158 18.88 5.31 6.19
CA GLY A 158 17.49 4.87 6.08
C GLY A 158 17.13 3.77 7.09
N ALA A 159 15.96 3.18 6.91
CA ALA A 159 15.49 2.10 7.77
C ALA A 159 16.22 0.77 7.53
N ASP A 160 16.34 -0.03 8.59
CA ASP A 160 16.74 -1.44 8.53
C ASP A 160 15.50 -2.33 8.29
N SER A 161 14.87 -2.10 7.14
CA SER A 161 13.61 -2.72 6.75
C SER A 161 13.73 -4.23 6.55
N VAL A 162 12.72 -4.96 7.00
CA VAL A 162 12.59 -6.42 6.88
C VAL A 162 11.14 -6.82 6.63
N VAL A 163 10.90 -8.11 6.34
CA VAL A 163 9.57 -8.72 6.43
C VAL A 163 9.57 -9.72 7.57
N GLU A 164 8.79 -9.45 8.63
CA GLU A 164 8.60 -10.36 9.75
C GLU A 164 7.51 -11.38 9.42
N ILE A 165 7.78 -12.66 9.68
CA ILE A 165 6.85 -13.76 9.42
C ILE A 165 6.35 -14.31 10.74
N PHE A 166 5.03 -14.39 10.88
CA PHE A 166 4.36 -14.96 12.04
C PHE A 166 3.39 -16.06 11.64
N GLU A 167 3.11 -16.98 12.56
CA GLU A 167 2.02 -17.95 12.46
C GLU A 167 1.00 -17.70 13.56
N THR A 168 -0.29 -17.76 13.22
CA THR A 168 -1.39 -17.58 14.18
C THR A 168 -2.53 -18.55 13.91
N GLN A 169 -3.33 -18.85 14.93
CA GLN A 169 -4.63 -19.50 14.72
C GLN A 169 -5.64 -18.46 14.24
N VAL A 170 -6.52 -18.82 13.31
CA VAL A 170 -7.56 -17.92 12.80
C VAL A 170 -8.42 -17.38 13.96
N GLY A 171 -8.39 -16.05 14.17
CA GLY A 171 -9.14 -15.37 15.23
C GLY A 171 -8.44 -15.29 16.59
N SER A 172 -7.23 -15.85 16.70
CA SER A 172 -6.37 -15.71 17.87
C SER A 172 -5.86 -14.28 18.01
N ASP A 173 -5.75 -13.82 19.25
CA ASP A 173 -5.02 -12.61 19.65
C ASP A 173 -3.55 -12.88 19.94
N VAL A 174 -3.01 -14.03 19.54
CA VAL A 174 -1.58 -14.36 19.66
C VAL A 174 -1.05 -14.84 18.32
N ALA A 175 0.05 -14.24 17.86
CA ALA A 175 0.82 -14.68 16.70
C ALA A 175 2.26 -14.98 17.11
N MET A 176 2.73 -16.17 16.74
CA MET A 176 4.06 -16.68 17.05
C MET A 176 5.04 -16.31 15.95
N TRP A 177 6.16 -15.70 16.30
CA TRP A 177 7.22 -15.38 15.36
C TRP A 177 7.81 -16.66 14.76
N VAL A 178 8.04 -16.63 13.46
CA VAL A 178 8.55 -17.76 12.67
C VAL A 178 9.92 -17.46 12.10
N ALA A 179 10.11 -16.26 11.54
CA ALA A 179 11.37 -15.82 10.96
C ALA A 179 11.35 -14.31 10.67
N THR A 180 12.55 -13.74 10.57
CA THR A 180 12.77 -12.40 9.99
C THR A 180 13.40 -12.57 8.62
N ALA A 181 12.72 -12.10 7.58
CA ALA A 181 13.26 -12.06 6.23
C ALA A 181 14.05 -10.76 6.00
N SER A 182 15.37 -10.86 6.03
CA SER A 182 16.31 -9.76 5.80
C SER A 182 17.27 -10.13 4.68
N HIS A 183 17.40 -9.24 3.69
CA HIS A 183 18.25 -9.44 2.53
C HIS A 183 18.62 -8.08 1.92
N GLU A 184 19.77 -7.98 1.23
CA GLU A 184 20.21 -6.73 0.57
C GLU A 184 19.24 -6.24 -0.52
N LEU A 185 18.42 -7.14 -1.06
CA LEU A 185 17.39 -6.85 -2.05
C LEU A 185 16.07 -6.37 -1.41
N ILE A 186 15.87 -6.52 -0.10
CA ILE A 186 14.75 -5.95 0.64
C ILE A 186 15.19 -4.56 1.13
N ARG A 187 15.21 -3.58 0.22
CA ARG A 187 15.78 -2.25 0.47
C ARG A 187 14.76 -1.32 1.11
N THR A 188 13.60 -1.21 0.48
CA THR A 188 12.51 -0.29 0.81
C THR A 188 11.18 -1.02 0.63
N PRO A 189 11.01 -2.19 1.30
CA PRO A 189 9.83 -3.00 1.13
C PRO A 189 8.58 -2.18 1.43
N ASN A 190 7.60 -2.21 0.54
CA ASN A 190 6.36 -1.48 0.68
C ASN A 190 5.23 -2.46 1.02
N ASN A 191 4.87 -3.35 0.10
CA ASN A 191 3.82 -4.36 0.30
C ASN A 191 4.34 -5.76 -0.07
N PRO A 192 4.16 -6.78 0.80
CA PRO A 192 4.44 -8.16 0.44
C PRO A 192 3.20 -8.81 -0.20
N VAL A 193 3.39 -9.86 -1.00
CA VAL A 193 2.34 -10.83 -1.37
C VAL A 193 2.86 -12.24 -1.21
N ALA A 194 2.21 -13.02 -0.36
CA ALA A 194 2.61 -14.36 -0.03
C ALA A 194 2.25 -15.36 -1.14
N THR A 195 3.20 -16.24 -1.43
CA THR A 195 3.05 -17.35 -2.39
C THR A 195 3.31 -18.71 -1.76
N GLY A 196 3.57 -18.74 -0.46
CA GLY A 196 3.66 -19.92 0.40
C GLY A 196 4.11 -19.55 1.81
N PRO A 197 4.12 -20.48 2.78
CA PRO A 197 4.39 -20.18 4.20
C PRO A 197 5.74 -19.52 4.51
N ARG A 198 6.69 -19.62 3.57
CA ARG A 198 8.01 -19.00 3.65
C ARG A 198 8.45 -18.43 2.31
N SER A 199 7.50 -18.07 1.45
CA SER A 199 7.79 -17.58 0.11
C SER A 199 6.84 -16.46 -0.26
N PHE A 200 7.38 -15.34 -0.74
CA PHE A 200 6.61 -14.14 -1.02
C PHE A 200 7.31 -13.27 -2.07
N TYR A 201 6.55 -12.44 -2.74
CA TYR A 201 7.08 -11.28 -3.44
C TYR A 201 6.98 -10.06 -2.53
N VAL A 202 7.85 -9.07 -2.70
CA VAL A 202 7.73 -7.78 -2.04
C VAL A 202 8.14 -6.67 -2.99
N THR A 203 7.38 -5.60 -3.02
CA THR A 203 7.69 -4.38 -3.78
C THR A 203 8.72 -3.56 -3.02
N ASN A 204 9.74 -3.04 -3.69
CA ASN A 204 10.59 -1.99 -3.13
C ASN A 204 10.15 -0.65 -3.70
N ASP A 205 9.51 0.23 -2.92
CA ASP A 205 8.96 1.49 -3.46
C ASP A 205 10.04 2.43 -4.02
N HIS A 206 11.29 2.30 -3.56
CA HIS A 206 12.41 3.09 -4.04
C HIS A 206 13.69 2.26 -4.21
N ASN A 207 14.49 2.60 -5.22
CA ASN A 207 15.80 1.97 -5.37
C ASN A 207 16.77 2.29 -4.20
N ARG A 208 16.57 3.42 -3.52
CA ARG A 208 17.46 3.94 -2.48
C ARG A 208 16.71 4.19 -1.19
N LYS A 209 17.27 3.73 -0.06
CA LYS A 209 16.72 3.94 1.29
C LYS A 209 16.66 5.42 1.68
N SER A 210 17.73 6.16 1.42
CA SER A 210 17.80 7.61 1.62
C SER A 210 18.66 8.22 0.51
N HIS A 211 18.13 9.25 -0.16
CA HIS A 211 18.88 9.97 -1.19
C HIS A 211 18.18 11.27 -1.56
N TRP A 212 18.94 12.33 -1.87
CA TRP A 212 18.37 13.63 -2.23
C TRP A 212 17.43 13.61 -3.45
N THR A 213 17.56 12.60 -4.34
CA THR A 213 16.67 12.44 -5.51
C THR A 213 15.25 12.05 -5.11
N ARG A 214 15.03 11.44 -3.94
CA ARG A 214 13.68 11.11 -3.45
C ARG A 214 12.84 12.38 -3.25
N LYS A 215 13.46 13.49 -2.86
CA LYS A 215 12.80 14.82 -2.78
C LYS A 215 12.32 15.37 -4.13
N LEU A 216 12.73 14.76 -5.24
CA LEU A 216 12.34 15.15 -6.60
C LEU A 216 11.29 14.20 -7.21
N GLU A 217 10.75 13.24 -6.45
CA GLU A 217 9.85 12.18 -6.94
C GLU A 217 8.63 12.69 -7.74
N LEU A 218 8.13 13.88 -7.39
CA LEU A 218 7.04 14.54 -8.12
C LEU A 218 7.42 14.86 -9.57
N ALA A 219 8.66 15.25 -9.81
CA ALA A 219 9.18 15.53 -11.15
C ALA A 219 9.75 14.26 -11.80
N TYR A 220 10.48 13.46 -11.03
CA TYR A 220 11.14 12.24 -11.49
C TYR A 220 11.27 11.26 -10.32
N ALA A 221 10.61 10.12 -10.44
CA ALA A 221 10.76 8.99 -9.52
C ALA A 221 11.71 7.96 -10.16
N GLU A 222 12.78 7.62 -9.46
CA GLU A 222 13.73 6.58 -9.87
C GLU A 222 13.01 5.23 -9.91
N SER A 223 13.23 4.45 -10.97
CA SER A 223 12.71 3.08 -11.04
C SER A 223 13.32 2.20 -9.95
N SER A 224 12.56 1.22 -9.51
CA SER A 224 12.87 0.21 -8.50
C SER A 224 12.38 -1.15 -9.00
N ASP A 225 12.23 -2.11 -8.08
CA ASP A 225 11.97 -3.51 -8.40
C ASP A 225 10.90 -4.18 -7.52
N ILE A 226 10.48 -5.36 -7.98
CA ILE A 226 9.79 -6.39 -7.20
C ILE A 226 10.81 -7.52 -6.99
N VAL A 227 10.92 -8.00 -5.76
CA VAL A 227 11.82 -9.10 -5.42
C VAL A 227 11.02 -10.30 -4.93
N HIS A 228 11.44 -11.50 -5.33
CA HIS A 228 10.93 -12.75 -4.76
C HIS A 228 11.88 -13.21 -3.67
N CYS A 229 11.34 -13.63 -2.54
CA CYS A 229 12.11 -14.11 -1.41
C CYS A 229 11.59 -15.46 -0.92
N LYS A 230 12.52 -16.27 -0.40
CA LYS A 230 12.26 -17.52 0.27
C LYS A 230 13.08 -17.61 1.55
N VAL A 231 12.42 -17.96 2.65
CA VAL A 231 13.07 -18.18 3.94
C VAL A 231 13.26 -19.68 4.15
N SER A 232 14.49 -20.10 4.44
CA SER A 232 14.79 -21.50 4.75
C SER A 232 14.27 -21.90 6.12
N SER A 233 14.29 -23.19 6.43
CA SER A 233 13.96 -23.69 7.77
C SER A 233 14.95 -23.23 8.84
N THR A 234 16.18 -22.88 8.46
CA THR A 234 17.21 -22.37 9.37
C THR A 234 17.19 -20.85 9.51
N GLY A 235 16.21 -20.17 8.90
CA GLY A 235 16.02 -18.71 8.98
C GLY A 235 16.86 -17.91 7.97
N SER A 236 17.62 -18.55 7.10
CA SER A 236 18.34 -17.82 6.03
C SER A 236 17.35 -17.34 4.97
N THR A 237 17.51 -16.10 4.52
CA THR A 237 16.66 -15.51 3.47
C THR A 237 17.43 -15.50 2.16
N ASP A 238 16.83 -16.07 1.12
CA ASP A 238 17.32 -16.03 -0.25
C ASP A 238 16.34 -15.21 -1.08
N CYS A 239 16.83 -14.21 -1.80
CA CYS A 239 15.98 -13.37 -2.65
C CYS A 239 16.59 -13.17 -4.03
N GLN A 240 15.72 -12.96 -5.01
CA GLN A 240 16.09 -12.59 -6.37
C GLN A 240 15.21 -11.43 -6.86
N VAL A 241 15.75 -10.63 -7.77
CA VAL A 241 14.95 -9.63 -8.49
C VAL A 241 13.98 -10.37 -9.41
N ALA A 242 12.68 -10.13 -9.25
CA ALA A 242 11.64 -10.78 -10.02
C ALA A 242 11.17 -9.92 -11.20
N ALA A 243 11.13 -8.60 -11.02
CA ALA A 243 10.98 -7.60 -12.09
C ALA A 243 11.67 -6.29 -11.68
N ASP A 244 12.19 -5.55 -12.66
CA ASP A 244 12.94 -4.31 -12.46
C ASP A 244 12.40 -3.22 -13.43
N GLY A 245 12.86 -1.98 -13.27
CA GLY A 245 12.50 -0.84 -14.11
C GLY A 245 11.13 -0.24 -13.78
N ILE A 246 10.58 -0.56 -12.60
CA ILE A 246 9.23 -0.20 -12.20
C ILE A 246 9.26 1.09 -11.40
N VAL A 247 8.44 2.06 -11.77
CA VAL A 247 8.40 3.34 -11.04
C VAL A 247 7.49 3.20 -9.82
N TYR A 248 8.04 3.44 -8.62
CA TYR A 248 7.29 3.49 -7.36
C TYR A 248 6.32 2.30 -7.17
N PRO A 249 6.81 1.04 -7.19
CA PRO A 249 5.96 -0.11 -6.94
C PRO A 249 5.48 -0.10 -5.49
N ASN A 250 4.17 -0.17 -5.30
CA ASN A 250 3.51 0.01 -4.01
C ASN A 250 2.72 -1.26 -3.67
N GLY A 251 1.40 -1.17 -3.49
CA GLY A 251 0.50 -2.28 -3.32
C GLY A 251 0.72 -3.43 -4.30
N ILE A 252 0.73 -4.67 -3.81
CA ILE A 252 0.80 -5.87 -4.65
C ILE A 252 -0.14 -6.95 -4.13
N ALA A 253 -0.94 -7.54 -5.02
CA ALA A 253 -1.89 -8.56 -4.64
C ALA A 253 -1.95 -9.69 -5.66
N LYS A 254 -2.22 -10.90 -5.16
CA LYS A 254 -2.47 -12.07 -6.00
C LYS A 254 -3.94 -12.07 -6.41
N GLY A 255 -4.19 -12.03 -7.72
CA GLY A 255 -5.52 -12.00 -8.28
C GLY A 255 -5.90 -13.27 -9.05
N PRO A 256 -6.94 -13.19 -9.90
CA PRO A 256 -7.39 -14.32 -10.71
C PRO A 256 -6.29 -14.91 -11.60
N ASN A 257 -6.40 -16.19 -11.93
CA ASN A 257 -5.47 -16.90 -12.83
C ASN A 257 -4.00 -16.90 -12.36
N ASP A 258 -3.76 -16.82 -11.05
CA ASP A 258 -2.42 -16.72 -10.46
C ASP A 258 -1.58 -15.51 -10.95
N LEU A 259 -2.25 -14.47 -11.46
CA LEU A 259 -1.61 -13.21 -11.83
C LEU A 259 -1.34 -12.33 -10.60
N LEU A 260 -0.27 -11.55 -10.63
CA LEU A 260 -0.01 -10.50 -9.65
C LEU A 260 -0.41 -9.14 -10.22
N TYR A 261 -1.14 -8.37 -9.42
CA TYR A 261 -1.50 -6.99 -9.70
C TYR A 261 -0.66 -6.11 -8.79
N MET A 262 0.03 -5.12 -9.35
CA MET A 262 0.92 -4.25 -8.60
C MET A 262 0.70 -2.79 -8.98
N ALA A 263 0.52 -1.93 -7.99
CA ALA A 263 0.28 -0.51 -8.16
C ALA A 263 1.59 0.24 -8.41
N SER A 264 1.65 1.03 -9.50
CA SER A 264 2.68 2.04 -9.70
C SER A 264 2.14 3.40 -9.27
N THR A 265 2.52 3.86 -8.07
CA THR A 265 1.96 5.09 -7.49
C THR A 265 2.23 6.32 -8.35
N MET A 266 3.45 6.49 -8.87
CA MET A 266 3.81 7.72 -9.59
C MET A 266 3.48 7.68 -11.09
N HIS A 267 3.17 6.51 -11.67
CA HIS A 267 2.59 6.42 -13.00
C HIS A 267 1.06 6.45 -12.99
N GLY A 268 0.44 6.04 -11.88
CA GLY A 268 -1.00 6.05 -11.73
C GLY A 268 -1.69 4.92 -12.51
N ASP A 269 -1.06 3.74 -12.50
CA ASP A 269 -1.54 2.54 -13.15
C ASP A 269 -1.28 1.29 -12.29
N VAL A 270 -1.93 0.19 -12.69
CA VAL A 270 -1.74 -1.14 -12.11
C VAL A 270 -1.10 -2.03 -13.17
N HIS A 271 0.10 -2.52 -12.89
CA HIS A 271 0.78 -3.50 -13.72
C HIS A 271 0.29 -4.91 -13.36
N VAL A 272 0.10 -5.74 -14.37
CA VAL A 272 -0.29 -7.14 -14.24
C VAL A 272 0.89 -8.01 -14.65
N TRP A 273 1.21 -9.01 -13.85
CA TRP A 273 2.37 -9.88 -14.01
C TRP A 273 1.98 -11.35 -14.00
N GLU A 274 2.61 -12.12 -14.87
CA GLU A 274 2.53 -13.58 -14.86
C GLU A 274 3.73 -14.16 -14.11
N ILE A 275 3.45 -15.01 -13.11
CA ILE A 275 4.49 -15.69 -12.32
C ILE A 275 5.12 -16.82 -13.13
N GLN A 276 6.41 -16.71 -13.42
CA GLN A 276 7.16 -17.77 -14.11
C GLN A 276 7.61 -18.88 -13.15
N PRO A 277 7.95 -20.09 -13.65
CA PRO A 277 8.40 -21.21 -12.80
C PRO A 277 9.62 -20.90 -11.94
N ASP A 278 10.53 -20.07 -12.45
CA ASP A 278 11.74 -19.59 -11.78
C ASP A 278 11.50 -18.39 -10.86
N LYS A 279 10.23 -18.01 -10.65
CA LYS A 279 9.77 -16.88 -9.84
C LYS A 279 10.08 -15.50 -10.39
N THR A 280 10.58 -15.37 -11.61
CA THR A 280 10.56 -14.09 -12.33
C THR A 280 9.14 -13.69 -12.73
N LEU A 281 8.93 -12.41 -13.03
CA LEU A 281 7.63 -11.86 -13.41
C LEU A 281 7.67 -11.40 -14.86
N LEU A 282 6.79 -11.98 -15.69
CA LEU A 282 6.62 -11.57 -17.08
C LEU A 282 5.53 -10.48 -17.16
N PRO A 283 5.77 -9.34 -17.84
CA PRO A 283 4.73 -8.33 -18.04
C PRO A 283 3.52 -8.93 -18.77
N HIS A 284 2.36 -8.86 -18.16
CA HIS A 284 1.10 -9.37 -18.73
C HIS A 284 0.20 -8.24 -19.25
N GLY A 285 0.13 -7.11 -18.52
CA GLY A 285 -0.69 -5.97 -18.91
C GLY A 285 -0.49 -4.75 -18.03
N VAL A 286 -1.11 -3.63 -18.41
CA VAL A 286 -1.12 -2.39 -17.62
C VAL A 286 -2.53 -1.79 -17.66
N ILE A 287 -3.03 -1.40 -16.49
CA ILE A 287 -4.38 -0.86 -16.28
C ILE A 287 -4.24 0.57 -15.78
N GLY A 288 -4.36 1.54 -16.69
CA GLY A 288 -4.26 2.97 -16.33
C GLY A 288 -5.47 3.45 -15.53
N LEU A 289 -5.25 3.93 -14.30
CA LEU A 289 -6.26 4.63 -13.51
C LEU A 289 -6.11 6.16 -13.63
N GLU A 290 -4.96 6.63 -14.11
CA GLU A 290 -4.57 8.03 -14.28
C GLU A 290 -4.51 8.80 -12.96
N ARG A 291 -4.20 8.13 -11.86
CA ARG A 291 -4.12 8.72 -10.52
C ARG A 291 -3.23 7.85 -9.64
N PRO A 292 -2.48 8.43 -8.69
CA PRO A 292 -1.64 7.62 -7.83
C PRO A 292 -2.44 6.50 -7.18
N VAL A 293 -1.90 5.30 -7.31
CA VAL A 293 -2.48 4.06 -6.80
C VAL A 293 -1.62 3.58 -5.65
N ASP A 294 -2.28 3.16 -4.58
CA ASP A 294 -1.65 2.66 -3.36
C ASP A 294 -1.97 1.16 -3.21
N ASN A 295 -2.35 0.66 -2.03
CA ASN A 295 -2.61 -0.77 -1.83
C ASN A 295 -3.76 -1.34 -2.68
N LEU A 296 -3.59 -2.61 -3.04
CA LEU A 296 -4.49 -3.39 -3.88
C LEU A 296 -5.02 -4.59 -3.08
N HIS A 297 -6.32 -4.84 -3.17
CA HIS A 297 -6.93 -6.04 -2.58
C HIS A 297 -7.84 -6.73 -3.58
N VAL A 298 -7.88 -8.05 -3.54
CA VAL A 298 -8.69 -8.84 -4.49
C VAL A 298 -9.84 -9.49 -3.74
N SER A 299 -11.06 -9.34 -4.24
CA SER A 299 -12.19 -10.14 -3.76
C SER A 299 -11.99 -11.59 -4.23
N PRO A 300 -11.88 -12.58 -3.32
CA PRO A 300 -11.81 -13.99 -3.70
C PRO A 300 -13.13 -14.52 -4.25
N ILE A 301 -14.23 -13.76 -4.08
CA ILE A 301 -15.56 -14.11 -4.58
C ILE A 301 -15.72 -13.71 -6.04
N THR A 302 -15.39 -12.45 -6.37
CA THR A 302 -15.62 -11.90 -7.72
C THR A 302 -14.36 -11.85 -8.57
N GLY A 303 -13.18 -11.98 -7.96
CA GLY A 303 -11.89 -11.76 -8.61
C GLY A 303 -11.60 -10.28 -8.90
N ALA A 304 -12.46 -9.35 -8.49
CA ALA A 304 -12.26 -7.93 -8.72
C ALA A 304 -11.15 -7.38 -7.83
N VAL A 305 -10.31 -6.50 -8.40
CA VAL A 305 -9.26 -5.80 -7.69
C VAL A 305 -9.79 -4.44 -7.23
N TYR A 306 -9.65 -4.15 -5.95
CA TYR A 306 -9.97 -2.89 -5.31
C TYR A 306 -8.66 -2.13 -5.09
N ALA A 307 -8.59 -0.92 -5.63
CA ALA A 307 -7.41 -0.08 -5.61
C ALA A 307 -7.73 1.23 -4.89
N ALA A 308 -7.02 1.52 -3.81
CA ALA A 308 -7.06 2.84 -3.19
C ALA A 308 -6.28 3.84 -4.04
N THR A 309 -6.81 5.05 -4.20
CA THR A 309 -6.16 6.06 -5.04
C THR A 309 -6.18 7.46 -4.44
N PHE A 310 -5.26 8.30 -4.90
CA PHE A 310 -5.15 9.71 -4.51
C PHE A 310 -5.65 10.62 -5.64
N PRO A 311 -6.95 10.93 -5.70
CA PRO A 311 -7.49 11.75 -6.78
C PRO A 311 -6.91 13.16 -6.85
N LYS A 312 -6.46 13.69 -5.72
CA LYS A 312 -5.71 14.95 -5.60
C LYS A 312 -4.51 14.72 -4.71
N PHE A 313 -3.37 14.37 -5.32
CA PHE A 313 -2.17 13.97 -4.58
C PHE A 313 -1.68 15.04 -3.60
N LEU A 314 -1.74 16.32 -3.99
CA LEU A 314 -1.32 17.41 -3.10
C LEU A 314 -2.21 17.52 -1.85
N SER A 315 -3.52 17.23 -1.96
CA SER A 315 -4.42 17.19 -0.80
C SER A 315 -4.02 16.06 0.16
N PHE A 316 -3.70 14.88 -0.36
CA PHE A 316 -3.17 13.76 0.43
C PHE A 316 -1.85 14.13 1.13
N ALA A 317 -0.89 14.69 0.40
CA ALA A 317 0.40 15.08 0.96
C ALA A 317 0.27 16.17 2.05
N MET A 318 -0.64 17.14 1.87
CA MET A 318 -0.91 18.19 2.86
C MET A 318 -1.73 17.71 4.06
N ALA A 319 -2.40 16.56 3.96
CA ALA A 319 -3.12 15.93 5.05
C ALA A 319 -2.20 15.23 6.04
N ALA A 320 -1.03 14.77 5.59
CA ALA A 320 -0.11 13.96 6.37
C ALA A 320 0.29 14.60 7.72
N PRO A 321 0.46 13.80 8.78
CA PRO A 321 0.77 14.29 10.12
C PRO A 321 2.14 14.95 10.15
N THR A 322 2.39 15.88 11.07
CA THR A 322 3.73 16.47 11.28
C THR A 322 4.08 16.53 12.73
N VAL A 323 5.36 16.71 13.06
CA VAL A 323 5.82 16.80 14.45
C VAL A 323 5.08 17.90 15.23
N ALA A 324 4.81 19.04 14.58
CA ALA A 324 4.09 20.15 15.21
C ALA A 324 2.56 19.96 15.27
N ASP A 325 2.02 19.04 14.46
CA ASP A 325 0.58 18.77 14.35
C ASP A 325 0.38 17.30 13.91
N PRO A 326 0.52 16.33 14.83
CA PRO A 326 0.35 14.91 14.48
C PRO A 326 -1.09 14.57 14.12
N GLN A 327 -2.06 15.25 14.74
CA GLN A 327 -3.48 15.02 14.51
C GLN A 327 -4.03 15.76 13.27
N ARG A 328 -3.13 16.32 12.44
CA ARG A 328 -3.50 16.99 11.18
C ARG A 328 -4.48 16.21 10.33
N PRO A 329 -4.33 14.89 10.09
CA PRO A 329 -5.27 14.14 9.25
C PRO A 329 -6.71 14.08 9.80
N ALA A 330 -6.90 14.29 11.11
CA ALA A 330 -8.21 14.37 11.73
C ALA A 330 -8.88 15.76 11.58
N SER A 331 -8.11 16.77 11.15
CA SER A 331 -8.59 18.14 11.03
C SER A 331 -9.49 18.33 9.80
N PRO A 332 -10.64 19.01 9.94
CA PRO A 332 -11.50 19.34 8.80
C PRO A 332 -10.81 20.15 7.68
N ASN A 333 -9.72 20.86 8.01
CA ASN A 333 -8.97 21.69 7.05
C ASN A 333 -7.94 20.90 6.23
N HIS A 334 -7.70 19.64 6.58
CA HIS A 334 -6.61 18.82 6.04
C HIS A 334 -7.12 17.48 5.50
N ARG A 335 -8.35 17.46 4.97
CA ARG A 335 -8.94 16.27 4.36
C ARG A 335 -8.43 16.05 2.94
N SER A 336 -8.29 14.79 2.56
CA SER A 336 -8.01 14.38 1.19
C SER A 336 -9.24 13.72 0.59
N PRO A 337 -9.68 14.11 -0.63
CA PRO A 337 -10.67 13.34 -1.35
C PRO A 337 -10.20 11.90 -1.56
N VAL A 338 -11.15 10.97 -1.58
CA VAL A 338 -10.89 9.53 -1.68
C VAL A 338 -11.66 8.98 -2.87
N GLU A 339 -11.00 8.11 -3.64
CA GLU A 339 -11.62 7.30 -4.67
C GLU A 339 -11.07 5.88 -4.59
N ILE A 340 -11.98 4.91 -4.49
CA ILE A 340 -11.65 3.49 -4.58
C ILE A 340 -12.09 2.99 -5.94
N TRP A 341 -11.16 2.36 -6.66
CA TRP A 341 -11.39 1.81 -7.97
C TRP A 341 -11.62 0.32 -7.89
N ARG A 342 -12.63 -0.17 -8.61
CA ARG A 342 -12.87 -1.59 -8.82
C ARG A 342 -12.48 -1.94 -10.26
N ILE A 343 -11.60 -2.92 -10.39
CA ILE A 343 -11.10 -3.45 -11.65
C ILE A 343 -11.61 -4.87 -11.79
N GLY A 344 -12.36 -5.14 -12.85
CA GLY A 344 -12.88 -6.47 -13.17
C GLY A 344 -12.35 -6.99 -14.50
N ASN A 345 -12.58 -8.26 -14.78
CA ASN A 345 -12.35 -8.80 -16.12
C ASN A 345 -13.43 -8.31 -17.07
N GLU A 346 -13.05 -7.97 -18.29
CA GLU A 346 -13.99 -7.69 -19.38
C GLU A 346 -14.59 -9.00 -19.89
N THR A 347 -15.92 -9.07 -19.92
CA THR A 347 -16.66 -10.27 -20.36
C THR A 347 -17.53 -10.01 -21.59
N ASP A 348 -17.69 -8.75 -21.99
CA ASP A 348 -18.43 -8.41 -23.20
C ASP A 348 -17.64 -8.88 -24.46
N PRO A 349 -18.24 -9.74 -25.31
CA PRO A 349 -17.54 -10.28 -26.47
C PRO A 349 -17.06 -9.23 -27.47
N GLU A 350 -17.77 -8.12 -27.64
CA GLU A 350 -17.35 -7.04 -28.53
C GLU A 350 -16.16 -6.29 -27.93
N GLN A 351 -16.19 -5.99 -26.62
CA GLN A 351 -15.08 -5.31 -25.95
C GLN A 351 -13.81 -6.16 -25.92
N THR A 352 -13.92 -7.45 -25.64
CA THR A 352 -12.80 -8.40 -25.69
C THR A 352 -12.24 -8.56 -27.11
N PHE A 353 -13.10 -8.59 -28.14
CA PHE A 353 -12.67 -8.58 -29.55
C PHE A 353 -11.88 -7.31 -29.90
N LEU A 354 -12.24 -6.17 -29.30
CA LEU A 354 -11.49 -4.90 -29.41
C LEU A 354 -10.23 -4.85 -28.54
N GLY A 355 -9.87 -5.95 -27.88
CA GLY A 355 -8.66 -6.08 -27.06
C GLY A 355 -8.77 -5.51 -25.65
N ARG A 356 -9.97 -5.14 -25.18
CA ARG A 356 -10.17 -4.76 -23.77
C ARG A 356 -10.18 -6.01 -22.92
N GLN A 357 -9.27 -6.06 -21.95
CA GLN A 357 -9.15 -7.17 -21.01
C GLN A 357 -9.81 -6.88 -19.66
N TYR A 358 -9.96 -5.60 -19.31
CA TYR A 358 -10.40 -5.18 -17.98
C TYR A 358 -11.48 -4.09 -18.05
N THR A 359 -12.44 -4.16 -17.13
CA THR A 359 -13.33 -3.05 -16.79
C THR A 359 -12.74 -2.27 -15.60
N LYS A 360 -13.05 -0.98 -15.51
CA LYS A 360 -12.65 -0.12 -14.39
C LYS A 360 -13.75 0.86 -14.05
N GLU A 361 -14.12 0.92 -12.79
CA GLU A 361 -15.17 1.80 -12.27
C GLU A 361 -14.80 2.33 -10.89
N VAL A 362 -15.37 3.48 -10.53
CA VAL A 362 -15.27 3.99 -9.15
C VAL A 362 -16.27 3.23 -8.30
N ALA A 363 -15.78 2.49 -7.31
CA ALA A 363 -16.63 1.77 -6.36
C ALA A 363 -17.07 2.66 -5.19
N LEU A 364 -16.25 3.60 -4.77
CA LEU A 364 -16.56 4.54 -3.68
C LEU A 364 -15.85 5.87 -3.94
N ALA A 365 -16.54 6.98 -3.68
CA ALA A 365 -15.95 8.31 -3.78
C ALA A 365 -16.42 9.23 -2.66
N ASP A 366 -15.46 9.85 -1.98
CA ASP A 366 -15.69 11.01 -1.11
C ASP A 366 -14.97 12.24 -1.68
N PRO A 367 -15.68 13.16 -2.34
CA PRO A 367 -15.08 14.35 -2.96
C PRO A 367 -14.45 15.33 -1.96
N THR A 368 -14.85 15.24 -0.68
CA THR A 368 -14.49 16.21 0.36
C THR A 368 -13.53 15.62 1.39
N GLY A 369 -13.42 14.30 1.43
CA GLY A 369 -12.73 13.56 2.47
C GLY A 369 -13.42 13.66 3.84
N GLN A 370 -14.72 13.96 3.90
CA GLN A 370 -15.43 14.21 5.15
C GLN A 370 -15.75 12.93 5.92
N THR A 371 -16.11 11.88 5.20
CA THR A 371 -16.52 10.57 5.71
C THR A 371 -15.31 9.65 5.77
N VAL A 372 -14.51 9.65 4.72
CA VAL A 372 -13.28 8.86 4.60
C VAL A 372 -12.18 9.76 4.04
N THR A 373 -10.97 9.70 4.60
CA THR A 373 -9.84 10.55 4.18
C THR A 373 -8.54 9.78 4.26
N VAL A 374 -7.57 10.16 3.43
CA VAL A 374 -6.19 9.60 3.41
C VAL A 374 -6.14 8.06 3.42
N VAL A 375 -7.05 7.44 2.66
CA VAL A 375 -7.17 5.98 2.52
C VAL A 375 -6.06 5.45 1.61
N THR A 376 -5.34 4.42 2.07
CA THR A 376 -4.28 3.73 1.33
C THR A 376 -4.64 2.27 1.03
N ALA A 377 -5.59 1.67 1.76
CA ALA A 377 -6.07 0.31 1.52
C ALA A 377 -7.60 0.22 1.52
N ALA A 378 -8.13 -0.69 0.70
CA ALA A 378 -9.56 -0.92 0.53
C ALA A 378 -9.84 -2.43 0.40
N VAL A 379 -10.15 -3.08 1.52
CA VAL A 379 -10.30 -4.53 1.62
C VAL A 379 -11.77 -4.93 1.50
N PRO A 380 -12.19 -5.60 0.41
CA PRO A 380 -13.56 -6.06 0.26
C PRO A 380 -13.86 -7.22 1.21
N TRP A 381 -15.09 -7.30 1.73
CA TRP A 381 -15.61 -8.47 2.44
C TRP A 381 -17.13 -8.51 2.36
N LYS A 382 -17.69 -9.53 1.70
CA LYS A 382 -19.14 -9.60 1.41
C LYS A 382 -19.61 -8.29 0.78
N ASN A 383 -20.58 -7.61 1.37
CA ASN A 383 -21.08 -6.31 0.93
C ASN A 383 -20.42 -5.14 1.69
N GLN A 384 -19.26 -5.34 2.30
CA GLN A 384 -18.54 -4.30 3.05
C GLN A 384 -17.17 -4.03 2.45
N LEU A 385 -16.74 -2.78 2.56
CA LEU A 385 -15.38 -2.35 2.21
C LEU A 385 -14.72 -1.76 3.46
N LEU A 386 -13.68 -2.42 3.95
CA LEU A 386 -12.82 -1.90 5.00
C LEU A 386 -11.80 -0.95 4.37
N LEU A 387 -11.82 0.30 4.81
CA LEU A 387 -10.92 1.36 4.37
C LEU A 387 -9.95 1.69 5.49
N THR A 388 -8.66 1.64 5.18
CA THR A 388 -7.57 1.98 6.10
C THR A 388 -6.60 2.95 5.42
N GLY A 389 -5.69 3.56 6.16
CA GLY A 389 -4.82 4.61 5.64
C GLY A 389 -3.55 4.79 6.44
N TYR A 390 -2.42 4.99 5.75
CA TYR A 390 -1.11 5.27 6.35
C TYR A 390 -1.12 6.40 7.37
N PHE A 391 -1.96 7.41 7.11
CA PHE A 391 -2.18 8.59 7.94
C PHE A 391 -3.63 8.74 8.39
N SER A 392 -4.45 7.70 8.23
CA SER A 392 -5.86 7.78 8.60
C SER A 392 -6.03 7.92 10.12
N PRO A 393 -6.95 8.77 10.59
CA PRO A 393 -7.23 8.89 12.02
C PRO A 393 -8.02 7.69 12.58
N HIS A 394 -8.62 6.89 11.71
CA HIS A 394 -9.32 5.65 12.03
C HIS A 394 -9.60 4.86 10.74
N ALA A 395 -9.75 3.54 10.88
CA ALA A 395 -10.34 2.70 9.85
C ALA A 395 -11.85 3.01 9.70
N VAL A 396 -12.40 2.74 8.52
CA VAL A 396 -13.83 2.93 8.21
C VAL A 396 -14.36 1.69 7.52
N VAL A 397 -15.54 1.22 7.92
CA VAL A 397 -16.26 0.14 7.23
C VAL A 397 -17.46 0.73 6.51
N CYS A 398 -17.53 0.57 5.18
CA CYS A 398 -18.62 1.06 4.36
C CYS A 398 -19.47 -0.09 3.81
N GLU A 399 -20.80 0.03 3.87
CA GLU A 399 -21.75 -1.02 3.46
C GLU A 399 -22.40 -0.73 2.10
N PHE A 400 -22.41 -1.75 1.25
CA PHE A 400 -22.95 -1.77 -0.10
C PHE A 400 -24.24 -2.59 -0.16
N ASP A 401 -25.09 -2.31 -1.15
CA ASP A 401 -26.34 -3.05 -1.35
C ASP A 401 -26.11 -4.47 -1.91
N SER A 402 -25.00 -4.66 -2.61
CA SER A 402 -24.61 -5.93 -3.22
C SER A 402 -23.28 -6.42 -2.67
N GLU A 403 -23.04 -7.72 -2.84
CA GLU A 403 -21.75 -8.35 -2.58
C GLU A 403 -20.65 -7.82 -3.53
N LEU A 404 -19.42 -7.73 -3.02
CA LEU A 404 -18.24 -7.10 -3.65
C LEU A 404 -17.25 -8.12 -4.22
#